data_AF-A0AAV8XHV9-F1
#
_entry.id   AF-A0AAV8XHV9-F1
#
_cell.length_a   1.000
_cell.length_b   1.000
_cell.length_c   1.000
_cell.angle_alpha   90.00
_cell.angle_beta   90.00
_cell.angle_gamma   90.00
#
_symmetry.space_group_name_H-M   'P 1'
#
loop_
_entity.id
_entity.type
_entity.pdbx_description
1 polymer ?
#
loop_
_entity_poly.entity_id
_entity_poly.type
_entity_poly.pdbx_seq_one_letter_code
_entity_poly.pdbx_strand_id
1 'polypeptide(L)'
;MQRSLEQRMAIKFCVKLEKSAAETIPMFKKAFGVDCLSDRQIFRWHKAFAEGQEDVNDENRAGRPSTSSSDDNVKRVRDLLNTDRRLSVRLISETLDIAKTIVHEIVLSL
;
A
#
# COMPACT_ATOMS: atom_id res chain seq x y z
N MET A 1 14.49 1.87 -2.90
CA MET A 1 13.64 0.98 -2.08
C MET A 1 14.45 0.18 -1.05
N GLN A 2 15.47 -0.60 -1.43
CA GLN A 2 16.24 -1.45 -0.49
C GLN A 2 16.91 -0.71 0.68
N ARG A 3 17.52 0.46 0.44
CA ARG A 3 18.22 1.24 1.50
C ARG A 3 17.31 1.68 2.65
N SER A 4 16.03 1.93 2.38
CA SER A 4 15.07 2.30 3.43
C SER A 4 14.66 1.11 4.30
N LEU A 5 14.72 -0.12 3.78
CA LEU A 5 14.37 -1.32 4.52
C LEU A 5 15.45 -1.66 5.54
N GLU A 6 16.72 -1.62 5.13
CA GLU A 6 17.88 -1.86 6.00
C GLU A 6 17.87 -0.94 7.23
N GLN A 7 17.69 0.37 7.01
CA GLN A 7 17.63 1.34 8.09
C GLN A 7 16.43 1.10 9.02
N ARG A 8 15.25 0.72 8.48
CA ARG A 8 14.09 0.36 9.32
C ARG A 8 14.35 -0.90 10.16
N MET A 9 15.01 -1.92 9.60
CA MET A 9 15.41 -3.11 10.37
C MET A 9 16.37 -2.74 11.50
N ALA A 10 17.32 -1.84 11.24
CA ALA A 10 18.23 -1.34 12.27
C ALA A 10 17.48 -0.53 13.35
N ILE A 11 16.42 0.22 13.02
CA ILE A 11 15.61 0.93 14.03
C ILE A 11 14.89 -0.10 14.91
N LYS A 12 14.31 -1.15 14.31
CA LYS A 12 13.67 -2.24 15.04
C LYS A 12 14.66 -2.94 15.98
N PHE A 13 15.89 -3.14 15.54
CA PHE A 13 16.97 -3.67 16.38
C PHE A 13 17.27 -2.75 17.58
N CYS A 14 17.39 -1.43 17.37
CA CYS A 14 17.57 -0.47 18.47
C CYS A 14 16.43 -0.50 19.49
N VAL A 15 15.18 -0.62 19.03
CA VAL A 15 14.01 -0.77 19.93
C VAL A 15 14.10 -2.04 20.76
N LYS A 16 14.53 -3.18 20.17
CA LYS A 16 14.76 -4.44 20.89
C LYS A 16 15.92 -4.36 21.89
N LEU A 17 16.87 -3.45 21.69
CA LEU A 17 17.93 -3.13 22.64
C LEU A 17 17.49 -2.10 23.71
N GLU A 18 16.19 -1.78 23.78
CA GLU A 18 15.62 -0.80 24.70
C GLU A 18 16.22 0.61 24.56
N LYS A 19 16.74 0.93 23.36
CA LYS A 19 17.26 2.26 23.07
C LYS A 19 16.14 3.23 22.81
N SER A 20 16.27 4.42 23.38
CA SER A 20 15.33 5.51 23.14
C SER A 20 15.47 6.07 21.72
N ALA A 21 14.42 6.74 21.22
CA ALA A 21 14.50 7.43 19.93
C ALA A 21 15.61 8.51 19.93
N ALA A 22 15.82 9.17 21.07
CA ALA A 22 16.84 10.19 21.26
C ALA A 22 18.27 9.64 21.17
N GLU A 23 18.51 8.39 21.56
CA GLU A 23 19.78 7.69 21.33
C GLU A 23 19.90 7.14 19.91
N THR A 24 18.78 6.69 19.34
CA THR A 24 18.76 6.06 18.00
C THR A 24 19.12 7.07 16.90
N ILE A 25 18.60 8.30 16.96
CA ILE A 25 18.87 9.34 15.94
C ILE A 25 20.38 9.63 15.76
N PRO A 26 21.17 9.94 16.81
CA PRO A 26 22.60 10.19 16.65
C PRO A 26 23.37 8.95 16.22
N MET A 27 22.98 7.74 16.65
CA MET A 27 23.59 6.49 16.17
C MET A 27 23.38 6.32 14.67
N PHE A 28 22.18 6.61 14.18
CA PHE A 28 21.83 6.52 12.77
C PHE A 28 22.57 7.55 11.92
N LYS A 29 22.63 8.81 12.37
CA LYS A 29 23.43 9.84 11.70
C LYS A 29 24.90 9.45 11.58
N LYS A 30 25.45 8.79 12.61
CA LYS A 30 26.84 8.30 12.60
C LYS A 30 27.04 7.11 11.65
N ALA A 31 26.09 6.18 11.61
CA ALA A 31 26.20 4.96 10.80
C ALA A 31 25.92 5.18 9.31
N PHE A 32 24.89 5.97 8.98
CA PHE A 32 24.39 6.14 7.60
C PHE A 32 24.74 7.51 6.98
N GLY A 33 25.19 8.48 7.78
CA GLY A 33 25.66 9.77 7.28
C GLY A 33 24.63 10.49 6.41
N VAL A 34 25.00 10.79 5.17
CA VAL A 34 24.17 11.53 4.20
C VAL A 34 22.96 10.71 3.73
N ASP A 35 23.07 9.38 3.74
CA ASP A 35 22.00 8.47 3.32
C ASP A 35 21.02 8.15 4.46
N CYS A 36 21.19 8.75 5.64
CA CYS A 36 20.36 8.53 6.81
C CYS A 36 18.91 8.98 6.59
N LEU A 37 17.94 8.18 7.07
CA LEU A 37 16.55 8.59 7.19
C LEU A 37 16.45 9.90 7.98
N SER A 38 15.47 10.74 7.63
CA SER A 38 15.21 11.96 8.40
C SER A 38 14.82 11.64 9.84
N ASP A 39 15.13 12.55 10.78
CA ASP A 39 14.80 12.40 12.20
C ASP A 39 13.31 12.07 12.41
N ARG A 40 12.42 12.66 11.59
CA ARG A 40 10.98 12.40 11.62
C ARG A 40 10.63 10.97 11.20
N GLN A 41 11.30 10.44 10.18
CA GLN A 41 11.10 9.05 9.75
C GLN A 41 11.63 8.06 10.79
N ILE A 42 12.81 8.33 11.36
CA ILE A 42 13.40 7.51 12.43
C ILE A 42 12.44 7.46 13.62
N PHE A 43 11.95 8.62 14.07
CA PHE A 43 11.02 8.72 15.18
C PHE A 43 9.71 7.98 14.90
N ARG A 44 9.13 8.14 13.70
CA ARG A 44 7.88 7.45 13.31
C ARG A 44 8.04 5.93 13.38
N TRP A 45 9.12 5.39 12.81
CA TRP A 45 9.38 3.95 12.82
C TRP A 45 9.74 3.44 14.21
N HIS A 46 10.52 4.19 14.98
CA HIS A 46 10.87 3.85 16.36
C HIS A 46 9.62 3.72 17.22
N LYS A 47 8.71 4.71 17.13
CA LYS A 47 7.41 4.68 17.81
C LYS A 47 6.58 3.47 17.39
N ALA A 48 6.45 3.23 16.08
CA ALA A 48 5.66 2.10 15.57
C ALA A 48 6.19 0.75 16.09
N PHE A 49 7.50 0.55 16.09
CA PHE A 49 8.12 -0.66 16.63
C PHE A 49 7.99 -0.76 18.16
N ALA A 50 8.05 0.35 18.89
CA ALA A 50 7.83 0.38 20.33
C ALA A 50 6.36 0.06 20.69
N GLU A 51 5.41 0.40 19.82
CA GLU A 51 3.98 0.05 19.94
C GLU A 51 3.65 -1.38 19.49
N GLY A 52 4.66 -2.17 19.09
CA GLY A 52 4.52 -3.59 18.76
C GLY A 52 4.32 -3.91 17.27
N GLN A 53 4.50 -2.95 16.37
CA GLN A 53 4.49 -3.24 14.94
C GLN A 53 5.65 -4.18 14.57
N GLU A 54 5.37 -5.29 13.89
CA GLU A 54 6.42 -6.22 13.48
C GLU A 54 6.87 -6.05 12.02
N ASP A 55 6.00 -5.56 11.15
CA ASP A 55 6.34 -5.37 9.73
C ASP A 55 7.25 -4.16 9.52
N VAL A 56 8.26 -4.37 8.69
CA VAL A 56 9.27 -3.39 8.29
C VAL A 56 8.92 -2.72 6.95
N ASN A 57 8.01 -3.35 6.19
CA ASN A 57 7.46 -2.79 4.98
C ASN A 57 6.45 -1.69 5.32
N ASP A 58 6.27 -0.75 4.38
CA ASP A 58 5.11 0.13 4.49
C ASP A 58 3.86 -0.73 4.31
N GLU A 59 2.82 -0.44 5.09
CA GLU A 59 1.51 -1.03 4.87
C GLU A 59 1.09 -0.82 3.42
N ASN A 60 0.32 -1.78 2.88
CA ASN A 60 -0.31 -1.62 1.58
C ASN A 60 -1.04 -0.28 1.58
N ARG A 61 -0.51 0.67 0.81
CA ARG A 61 -1.18 1.95 0.64
C ARG A 61 -2.52 1.63 0.04
N ALA A 62 -3.59 1.89 0.79
CA ALA A 62 -4.89 2.08 0.19
C ALA A 62 -4.69 3.21 -0.82
N GLY A 63 -4.55 2.85 -2.10
CA GLY A 63 -4.67 3.83 -3.17
C GLY A 63 -6.00 4.54 -3.01
N ARG A 64 -6.18 5.67 -3.69
CA ARG A 64 -7.53 6.24 -3.80
C ARG A 64 -8.46 5.12 -4.28
N PRO A 65 -9.50 4.75 -3.51
CA PRO A 65 -10.48 3.80 -4.01
C PRO A 65 -10.99 4.36 -5.33
N SER A 66 -10.81 3.64 -6.43
CA SER A 66 -11.50 3.99 -7.66
C SER A 66 -12.98 3.88 -7.34
N THR A 67 -13.64 5.02 -7.14
CA THR A 67 -15.07 5.12 -6.87
C THR A 67 -15.91 4.55 -8.03
N SER A 68 -15.26 4.21 -9.15
CA SER A 68 -15.85 3.52 -10.29
C SER A 68 -16.10 2.02 -10.03
N SER A 69 -15.18 1.32 -9.37
CA SER A 69 -15.15 -0.15 -9.32
C SER A 69 -15.59 -0.71 -7.97
N SER A 70 -16.79 -0.35 -7.50
CA SER A 70 -17.39 -1.04 -6.33
C SER A 70 -17.37 -2.55 -6.54
N ASP A 71 -17.10 -3.34 -5.50
CA ASP A 71 -17.06 -4.80 -5.56
C ASP A 71 -18.35 -5.40 -6.17
N ASP A 72 -19.49 -4.73 -5.96
CA ASP A 72 -20.77 -5.11 -6.56
C ASP A 72 -20.77 -4.98 -8.09
N ASN A 73 -20.27 -3.85 -8.61
CA ASN A 73 -20.15 -3.62 -10.07
C ASN A 73 -19.19 -4.62 -10.70
N VAL A 74 -18.07 -4.94 -10.02
CA VAL A 74 -17.10 -5.94 -10.49
C VAL A 74 -17.74 -7.31 -10.58
N LYS A 75 -18.50 -7.71 -9.54
CA LYS A 75 -19.20 -8.98 -9.52
C LYS A 75 -20.25 -9.08 -10.62
N ARG A 76 -21.08 -8.06 -10.79
CA ARG A 76 -22.14 -8.02 -11.81
C ARG A 76 -21.58 -8.09 -13.24
N VAL A 77 -20.48 -7.38 -13.52
CA VAL A 77 -19.79 -7.46 -14.82
C VAL A 77 -19.19 -8.86 -15.04
N ARG A 78 -18.56 -9.44 -14.02
CA ARG A 78 -17.97 -10.79 -14.09
C ARG A 78 -19.04 -11.86 -14.34
N ASP A 79 -20.17 -11.81 -13.64
CA ASP A 79 -21.26 -12.77 -13.80
C ASP A 79 -21.86 -12.73 -15.21
N LEU A 80 -21.99 -11.52 -15.77
CA LEU A 80 -22.49 -11.33 -17.15
C LEU A 80 -21.50 -11.89 -18.19
N LEU A 81 -20.20 -11.66 -18.01
CA LEU A 81 -19.15 -12.21 -18.88
C LEU A 81 -19.00 -13.73 -18.77
N ASN A 82 -19.25 -14.29 -17.58
CA ASN A 82 -19.26 -15.74 -17.38
C ASN A 82 -20.45 -16.41 -18.10
N THR A 83 -21.54 -15.66 -18.30
CA THR A 83 -22.70 -16.13 -19.07
C THR A 83 -22.43 -16.03 -20.58
N ASP A 84 -21.92 -14.89 -21.05
CA ASP A 84 -21.49 -14.71 -22.43
C ASP A 84 -20.26 -13.80 -22.54
N ARG A 85 -19.13 -14.40 -22.90
CA ARG A 85 -17.84 -13.70 -23.05
C ARG A 85 -17.76 -12.83 -24.31
N ARG A 86 -18.72 -12.94 -25.24
CA ARG A 86 -18.73 -12.18 -26.50
C ARG A 86 -19.41 -10.82 -26.38
N LEU A 87 -19.96 -10.49 -25.21
CA LEU A 87 -20.63 -9.22 -24.96
C LEU A 87 -19.66 -8.04 -25.09
N SER A 88 -20.07 -7.01 -25.83
CA SER A 88 -19.30 -5.79 -25.96
C SER A 88 -19.41 -4.94 -24.69
N VAL A 89 -18.37 -4.14 -24.37
CA VAL A 89 -18.36 -3.19 -23.25
C VAL A 89 -19.59 -2.27 -23.26
N ARG A 90 -20.05 -1.87 -24.45
CA ARG A 90 -21.26 -1.05 -24.61
C ARG A 90 -22.52 -1.78 -24.15
N LEU A 91 -22.69 -3.03 -24.56
CA LEU A 91 -23.86 -3.83 -24.20
C LEU A 91 -23.89 -4.13 -22.70
N ILE A 92 -22.73 -4.41 -22.10
CA ILE A 92 -22.60 -4.62 -20.65
C ILE A 92 -22.98 -3.34 -19.88
N SER A 93 -22.52 -2.18 -20.36
CA SER A 93 -22.86 -0.86 -19.78
C SER A 93 -24.36 -0.59 -19.82
N GLU A 94 -25.01 -0.82 -20.96
CA GLU A 94 -26.46 -0.67 -21.13
C GLU A 94 -27.25 -1.68 -20.29
N THR A 95 -26.74 -2.90 -20.12
CA THR A 95 -27.42 -3.97 -19.36
C THR A 95 -27.36 -3.75 -17.85
N LEU A 96 -26.23 -3.25 -17.35
CA LEU A 96 -26.00 -3.11 -15.91
C LEU A 96 -26.29 -1.70 -15.39
N ASP A 97 -26.59 -0.75 -16.29
CA ASP A 97 -26.70 0.70 -16.02
C ASP A 97 -25.45 1.26 -15.34
N ILE A 98 -24.29 0.84 -15.86
CA ILE A 98 -22.97 1.26 -15.36
C ILE A 98 -22.31 2.09 -16.45
N ALA A 99 -21.66 3.19 -16.08
CA ALA A 99 -20.94 4.01 -17.04
C ALA A 99 -19.90 3.19 -17.82
N LYS A 100 -19.88 3.37 -19.15
CA LYS A 100 -19.03 2.61 -20.08
C LYS A 100 -17.54 2.61 -19.69
N THR A 101 -17.05 3.73 -19.15
CA THR A 101 -15.66 3.88 -18.67
C THR A 101 -15.34 2.91 -17.54
N ILE A 102 -16.27 2.76 -16.58
CA ILE A 102 -16.16 1.85 -15.45
C ILE A 102 -16.15 0.40 -15.92
N VAL A 103 -17.07 0.03 -16.81
CA VAL A 103 -17.10 -1.33 -17.38
C VAL A 103 -15.80 -1.64 -18.10
N HIS A 104 -15.27 -0.69 -18.88
CA HIS A 104 -13.98 -0.86 -19.57
C HIS A 104 -12.82 -1.06 -18.59
N GLU A 105 -12.75 -0.27 -17.52
CA GLU A 105 -11.75 -0.43 -16.44
C GLU A 105 -11.86 -1.81 -15.78
N ILE A 106 -13.07 -2.25 -15.46
CA ILE A 106 -13.32 -3.58 -14.86
C ILE A 106 -12.88 -4.68 -15.81
N VAL A 107 -13.30 -4.67 -17.08
CA VAL A 107 -12.93 -5.72 -18.06
C VAL A 107 -11.43 -5.77 -18.31
N LEU A 108 -10.70 -4.65 -18.25
CA LEU A 108 -9.24 -4.62 -18.37
C LEU A 108 -8.51 -5.13 -17.12
N SER A 109 -9.17 -5.11 -15.95
CA SER A 109 -8.58 -5.50 -14.66
C SER A 109 -9.01 -6.89 -14.19
N LEU A 110 -9.96 -7.53 -14.88
CA LEU A 110 -10.41 -8.92 -14.69
C LEU A 110 -9.47 -9.93 -15.36
#